data_AF-A0A0D0DH73-F1
#
_entry.id   AF-A0A0D0DH73-F1
#
_cell.length_a   1.000
_cell.length_b   1.000
_cell.length_c   1.000
_cell.angle_alpha   90.00
_cell.angle_beta   90.00
_cell.angle_gamma   90.00
#
_symmetry.space_group_name_H-M   'P 1'
#
loop_
_entity.id
_entity.type
_entity.pdbx_description
1 polymer ?
#
loop_
_entity_poly.entity_id
_entity_poly.type
_entity_poly.pdbx_seq_one_letter_code
_entity_poly.pdbx_strand_id
1 'polypeptide(L)'
;MFWDHDAKWCIAAVGASELDFHFSIIQTLVGYWVFDEGILKLKQVTSHDHRTVQCYIVGAIAGSVPQRLLVAIRALLDFRYSGQQKCCNVVWAFIVWLISREP
;
A
#
# COMPACT_ATOMS: atom_id res chain seq x y z
N MET A 1 -7.43 -2.97 -11.82
CA MET A 1 -6.11 -3.21 -12.43
C MET A 1 -4.91 -2.99 -11.50
N PHE A 2 -5.08 -2.76 -10.18
CA PHE A 2 -3.94 -2.70 -9.26
C PHE A 2 -3.26 -4.06 -9.06
N TRP A 3 -4.04 -5.14 -8.92
CA TRP A 3 -3.52 -6.49 -8.77
C TRP A 3 -2.86 -7.05 -10.04
N ASP A 4 -3.23 -6.52 -11.21
CA ASP A 4 -2.76 -7.06 -12.48
C ASP A 4 -1.30 -6.69 -12.76
N HIS A 5 -0.87 -5.48 -12.37
CA HIS A 5 0.46 -4.95 -12.67
C HIS A 5 1.18 -4.35 -11.46
N ASP A 6 0.57 -3.44 -10.71
CA ASP A 6 1.27 -2.73 -9.63
C ASP A 6 1.67 -3.65 -8.48
N ALA A 7 0.75 -4.53 -8.06
CA ALA A 7 1.02 -5.50 -7.02
C ALA A 7 2.15 -6.45 -7.46
N LYS A 8 2.17 -6.88 -8.73
CA LYS A 8 3.24 -7.74 -9.26
C LYS A 8 4.59 -7.04 -9.26
N TRP A 9 4.64 -5.74 -9.58
CA TRP A 9 5.88 -4.97 -9.51
C TRP A 9 6.37 -4.81 -8.08
N CYS A 10 5.47 -4.57 -7.12
CA CYS A 10 5.82 -4.49 -5.70
C CYS A 10 6.34 -5.84 -5.18
N ILE A 11 5.67 -6.95 -5.55
CA ILE A 11 6.10 -8.31 -5.22
C ILE A 11 7.47 -8.63 -5.84
N ALA A 12 7.72 -8.21 -7.08
CA ALA A 12 9.01 -8.43 -7.73
C ALA A 12 10.14 -7.59 -7.12
N ALA A 13 9.82 -6.39 -6.61
CA ALA A 13 10.80 -5.47 -6.03
C ALA A 13 11.16 -5.83 -4.57
N VAL A 14 10.17 -6.21 -3.75
CA VAL A 14 10.35 -6.49 -2.31
C VAL A 14 10.47 -7.98 -2.02
N GLY A 15 9.83 -8.82 -2.83
CA GLY A 15 9.66 -10.25 -2.55
C GLY A 15 8.32 -10.53 -1.86
N ALA A 16 7.69 -11.64 -2.27
CA ALA A 16 6.37 -12.04 -1.82
C ALA A 16 6.26 -12.20 -0.29
N SER A 17 7.22 -12.90 0.33
CA SER A 17 7.22 -13.19 1.76
C SER A 17 7.48 -11.95 2.62
N GLU A 18 8.36 -11.06 2.16
CA GLU A 18 8.67 -9.81 2.88
C GLU A 18 7.51 -8.84 2.79
N LEU A 19 6.85 -8.77 1.64
CA LEU A 19 5.66 -7.96 1.46
C LEU A 19 4.51 -8.44 2.38
N ASP A 20 4.22 -9.74 2.41
CA ASP A 20 3.20 -10.29 3.31
C ASP A 20 3.54 -10.07 4.79
N PHE A 21 4.82 -10.17 5.16
CA PHE A 21 5.29 -9.87 6.51
C PHE A 21 5.01 -8.41 6.88
N HIS A 22 5.33 -7.45 6.01
CA HIS A 22 5.00 -6.04 6.26
C HIS A 22 3.51 -5.82 6.40
N PHE A 23 2.67 -6.43 5.56
CA PHE A 23 1.22 -6.35 5.70
C PHE A 23 0.69 -6.96 7.00
N SER A 24 1.34 -8.01 7.51
CA SER A 24 0.98 -8.62 8.79
C SER A 24 1.35 -7.74 10.00
N ILE A 25 2.40 -6.92 9.88
CA ILE A 25 2.88 -6.04 10.96
C ILE A 25 2.22 -4.66 10.93
N ILE A 26 1.80 -4.18 9.76
CA ILE A 26 1.18 -2.86 9.63
C ILE A 26 -0.08 -2.83 10.49
N GLN A 27 0.01 -2.08 11.59
CA GLN A 27 -1.12 -1.85 12.47
C GLN A 27 -2.20 -1.11 11.70
N THR A 28 -3.30 -1.82 11.49
CA THR A 28 -4.43 -1.30 10.73
C THR A 28 -5.21 -0.34 11.62
N LEU A 29 -5.40 0.90 11.16
CA LEU A 29 -6.18 1.89 11.90
C LEU A 29 -7.63 1.40 11.99
N VAL A 30 -8.32 1.67 13.12
CA VAL A 30 -9.72 1.27 13.34
C VAL A 30 -10.58 1.68 12.13
N GLY A 31 -11.17 0.70 11.46
CA GLY A 31 -11.99 0.89 10.25
C GLY A 31 -11.37 0.36 8.94
N TYR A 32 -10.12 -0.09 8.96
CA TYR A 32 -9.49 -0.80 7.84
C TYR A 32 -9.34 -2.30 8.14
N TRP A 33 -9.16 -3.12 7.10
CA TRP A 33 -9.00 -4.57 7.24
C TRP A 33 -7.56 -4.96 7.56
N VAL A 34 -7.39 -5.79 8.57
CA VAL A 34 -6.11 -6.42 8.93
C VAL A 34 -5.88 -7.61 7.99
N PHE A 35 -4.65 -7.75 7.51
CA PHE A 35 -4.23 -8.89 6.68
C PHE A 35 -3.27 -9.78 7.49
N ASP A 36 -3.79 -10.48 8.49
CA ASP A 36 -2.99 -11.33 9.39
C ASP A 36 -2.21 -12.43 8.65
N GLU A 37 -2.74 -12.92 7.52
CA GLU A 37 -2.03 -13.88 6.68
C GLU A 37 -1.38 -13.28 5.42
N GLY A 38 -1.28 -11.95 5.35
CA GLY A 38 -0.77 -11.23 4.20
C GLY A 38 -1.78 -11.00 3.08
N ILE A 39 -1.36 -10.28 2.04
CA ILE A 39 -2.22 -9.89 0.91
C ILE A 39 -2.29 -10.96 -0.18
N LEU A 40 -1.30 -11.87 -0.23
CA LEU A 40 -1.21 -12.87 -1.29
C LEU A 40 -2.24 -14.00 -1.16
N LYS A 41 -2.81 -14.20 0.03
CA LYS A 41 -3.81 -15.25 0.29
C LYS A 41 -5.24 -14.81 0.03
N LEU A 42 -5.47 -13.57 -0.41
CA LEU A 42 -6.80 -13.06 -0.74
C LEU A 42 -7.35 -13.77 -1.99
N LYS A 43 -8.28 -14.71 -1.77
CA LYS A 43 -8.93 -15.50 -2.84
C LYS A 43 -9.95 -14.70 -3.65
N GLN A 44 -10.54 -13.68 -3.03
CA GLN A 44 -11.38 -12.67 -3.68
C GLN A 44 -11.01 -11.32 -3.11
N VAL A 45 -10.79 -10.35 -4.00
CA VAL A 45 -10.50 -8.98 -3.61
C VAL A 45 -11.74 -8.15 -3.88
N THR A 46 -12.33 -7.59 -2.82
CA THR A 46 -13.41 -6.61 -2.95
C THR A 46 -12.87 -5.21 -3.25
N SER A 47 -13.73 -4.31 -3.71
CA SER A 47 -13.39 -2.89 -3.90
C SER A 47 -12.83 -2.24 -2.62
N HIS A 48 -13.25 -2.74 -1.45
CA HIS A 48 -12.79 -2.28 -0.15
C HIS A 48 -11.36 -2.75 0.15
N ASP A 49 -11.06 -4.01 -0.15
CA ASP A 49 -9.71 -4.59 0.03
C ASP A 49 -8.72 -3.93 -0.91
N HIS A 50 -9.14 -3.67 -2.16
CA HIS A 50 -8.39 -2.89 -3.13
C HIS A 50 -7.91 -1.55 -2.58
N ARG A 51 -8.81 -0.80 -1.94
CA ARG A 51 -8.51 0.51 -1.38
C ARG A 51 -7.59 0.41 -0.18
N THR A 52 -7.86 -0.56 0.69
CA THR A 52 -7.05 -0.83 1.89
C THR A 52 -5.61 -1.18 1.50
N VAL A 53 -5.42 -2.09 0.55
CA VAL A 53 -4.08 -2.48 0.07
C VAL A 53 -3.36 -1.31 -0.61
N GLN A 54 -4.05 -0.50 -1.41
CA GLN A 54 -3.45 0.69 -2.03
C GLN A 54 -3.00 1.75 -1.01
N CYS A 55 -3.72 1.91 0.10
CA CYS A 55 -3.33 2.80 1.18
C CYS A 55 -2.06 2.32 1.89
N TYR A 56 -1.94 1.01 2.11
CA TYR A 56 -0.84 0.45 2.89
C TYR A 56 0.38 0.05 2.05
N ILE A 57 0.25 -0.13 0.74
CA ILE A 57 1.36 -0.58 -0.12
C ILE A 57 2.57 0.35 -0.05
N VAL A 58 2.37 1.67 0.07
CA VAL A 58 3.49 2.63 0.19
C VAL A 58 4.24 2.42 1.50
N GLY A 59 3.52 2.17 2.60
CA GLY A 59 4.14 1.84 3.89
C GLY A 59 4.79 0.46 3.89
N ALA A 60 4.16 -0.51 3.22
CA ALA A 60 4.65 -1.89 3.13
C ALA A 60 5.93 -2.03 2.29
N ILE A 61 6.23 -1.09 1.40
CA ILE A 61 7.47 -1.09 0.62
C ILE A 61 8.49 -0.06 1.12
N ALA A 62 8.09 0.83 2.04
CA ALA A 62 8.98 1.84 2.59
C ALA A 62 10.14 1.17 3.34
N GLY A 63 11.36 1.51 2.97
CA GLY A 63 12.58 0.91 3.53
C GLY A 63 13.13 -0.32 2.79
N SER A 64 12.30 -1.04 2.03
CA SER A 64 12.76 -2.22 1.24
C SER A 64 13.09 -1.91 -0.22
N VAL A 65 12.67 -0.75 -0.74
CA VAL A 65 12.92 -0.38 -2.13
C VAL A 65 13.69 0.94 -2.27
N PRO A 66 14.43 1.14 -3.38
CA PRO A 66 15.07 2.42 -3.66
C PRO A 66 14.05 3.56 -3.68
N GLN A 67 14.41 4.71 -3.12
CA GLN A 67 13.53 5.88 -2.99
C GLN A 67 12.85 6.30 -4.32
N ARG A 68 13.57 6.17 -5.46
CA ARG A 68 13.00 6.48 -6.78
C ARG A 68 11.82 5.59 -7.14
N LEU A 69 11.86 4.31 -6.77
CA LEU A 69 10.76 3.37 -7.02
C LEU A 69 9.56 3.70 -6.12
N LEU A 70 9.83 4.04 -4.86
CA LEU A 70 8.79 4.47 -3.91
C LEU A 70 8.05 5.72 -4.40
N VAL A 71 8.79 6.73 -4.90
CA VAL A 71 8.20 7.94 -5.48
C VAL A 71 7.38 7.63 -6.73
N ALA A 72 7.85 6.73 -7.60
CA ALA A 72 7.12 6.33 -8.80
C ALA A 72 5.79 5.63 -8.46
N ILE A 73 5.82 4.69 -7.50
CA ILE A 73 4.62 3.97 -7.04
C ILE A 73 3.64 4.95 -6.37
N ARG A 74 4.14 5.89 -5.56
CA ARG A 74 3.35 6.95 -4.94
C ARG A 74 2.61 7.79 -5.99
N ALA A 75 3.34 8.33 -6.98
CA ALA A 75 2.77 9.15 -8.04
C ALA A 75 1.69 8.39 -8.85
N LEU A 76 1.92 7.10 -9.09
CA LEU A 76 0.98 6.22 -9.80
C LEU A 76 -0.32 5.99 -8.99
N LEU A 77 -0.19 5.82 -7.67
CA LEU A 77 -1.33 5.68 -6.76
C LEU A 77 -2.11 6.98 -6.63
N ASP A 78 -1.42 8.12 -6.50
CA ASP A 78 -2.04 9.43 -6.39
C ASP A 78 -2.85 9.76 -7.64
N PHE A 79 -2.28 9.52 -8.82
CA PHE A 79 -2.98 9.70 -10.10
C PHE A 79 -4.27 8.89 -10.17
N ARG A 80 -4.24 7.63 -9.72
CA ARG A 80 -5.43 6.76 -9.68
C ARG A 80 -6.43 7.20 -8.62
N TYR A 81 -5.97 7.62 -7.45
CA TYR A 81 -6.84 8.08 -6.37
C TYR A 81 -7.54 9.40 -6.71
N SER A 82 -6.83 10.34 -7.35
CA SER A 82 -7.40 11.60 -7.85
C SER A 82 -8.54 11.38 -8.84
N GLY A 83 -8.55 10.26 -9.58
CA GLY A 83 -9.64 9.86 -10.46
C GLY A 83 -10.82 9.14 -9.79
N GLN A 84 -10.70 8.74 -8.52
CA GLN A 84 -11.69 7.91 -7.80
C GLN A 84 -12.40 8.63 -6.63
N GLN A 85 -12.32 9.96 -6.54
CA GLN A 85 -12.69 10.74 -5.36
C GLN A 85 -14.13 10.52 -4.85
N LYS A 86 -14.27 9.71 -3.79
CA LYS A 86 -15.25 9.88 -2.69
C LYS A 86 -14.57 9.56 -1.35
N CYS A 87 -14.03 10.60 -0.71
CA CYS A 87 -13.68 10.72 0.71
C CYS A 87 -12.63 9.74 1.29
N CYS A 88 -11.39 10.20 1.51
CA CYS A 88 -10.61 9.96 2.75
C CYS A 88 -9.32 10.80 2.73
N ASN A 89 -9.18 11.70 3.72
CA ASN A 89 -8.08 12.67 3.86
C ASN A 89 -7.06 12.27 4.96
N VAL A 90 -7.39 11.25 5.78
CA VAL A 90 -6.68 10.97 7.04
C VAL A 90 -5.45 10.06 6.83
N VAL A 91 -5.55 9.08 5.93
CA VAL A 91 -4.42 8.22 5.56
C VAL A 91 -3.36 9.02 4.80
N TRP A 92 -3.79 9.96 3.95
CA TRP A 92 -2.88 10.85 3.25
C TRP A 92 -2.03 11.68 4.21
N ALA A 93 -2.65 12.27 5.24
CA ALA A 93 -1.96 13.03 6.26
C ALA A 93 -0.96 12.18 7.07
N PHE A 94 -1.31 10.94 7.42
CA PHE A 94 -0.42 10.06 8.20
C PHE A 94 0.79 9.58 7.38
N ILE A 95 0.61 9.26 6.10
CA ILE A 95 1.74 8.85 5.23
C ILE A 95 2.63 10.06 4.88
N VAL A 96 2.07 11.26 4.68
CA VAL A 96 2.87 12.50 4.53
C VAL A 96 3.66 12.82 5.81
N TRP A 97 3.04 12.59 6.97
CA TRP A 97 3.68 12.77 8.29
C TRP A 97 4.79 11.76 8.56
N LEU A 98 4.59 10.48 8.22
CA LEU A 98 5.58 9.41 8.41
C LEU A 98 6.85 9.65 7.58
N ILE A 99 6.72 10.21 6.37
CA ILE A 99 7.84 10.50 5.46
C ILE A 99 8.56 11.80 5.82
N SER A 100 7.88 12.78 6.43
CA SER A 100 8.52 14.02 6.90
C SER A 100 9.38 13.84 8.15
N ARG A 101 9.57 12.58 8.62
CA ARG A 101 10.27 12.23 9.85
C ARG A 101 11.57 11.45 9.66
N GLU A 102 12.04 11.23 8.43
CA GLU A 102 13.39 10.73 8.20
C GLU A 102 14.36 11.89 7.90
N PRO A 103 15.51 11.98 8.59
CA PRO A 103 16.51 13.04 8.39
C PRO A 103 17.33 12.90 7.11
#